data_AF-A0A9X5INR8-F1
#
_entry.id   AF-A0A9X5INR8-F1
#
_cell.length_a   1.000
_cell.length_b   1.000
_cell.length_c   1.000
_cell.angle_alpha   90.00
_cell.angle_beta   90.00
_cell.angle_gamma   90.00
#
_symmetry.space_group_name_H-M   'P 1'
#
loop_
_entity.id
_entity.type
_entity.pdbx_description
1 polymer ?
#
loop_
_entity_poly.entity_id
_entity_poly.type
_entity_poly.pdbx_seq_one_letter_code
_entity_poly.pdbx_strand_id
1 'polypeptide(L)'
;MELLRHRATILQGADSPGYRAIVERISEIVHGKVTDIDLLTVTVKSMKDILQGKNSSRNEVRTEHAEWSDATFGNVGPIGPLKHLSKEALEAAAEPGDLSEWADIQFLMWDAQRRAGISDEQITQAMVDKLAVNKARKWPEPKEGEPRLHVKSTPL
;
A
#
# COMPACT_ATOMS: atom_id res chain seq x y z
N MET A 1 -17.78 -28.80 2.28
CA MET A 1 -19.21 -28.74 2.66
C MET A 1 -19.50 -27.77 3.82
N GLU A 2 -18.52 -27.48 4.68
CA GLU A 2 -18.68 -26.59 5.85
C GLU A 2 -18.49 -25.09 5.50
N LEU A 3 -17.54 -24.78 4.61
CA LEU A 3 -17.32 -23.43 4.05
C LEU A 3 -18.51 -22.87 3.24
N LEU A 4 -19.30 -23.73 2.59
CA LEU A 4 -20.49 -23.31 1.84
C LEU A 4 -21.67 -22.97 2.77
N ARG A 5 -21.75 -23.59 3.96
CA ARG A 5 -22.78 -23.27 4.95
C ARG A 5 -22.48 -21.95 5.66
N HIS A 6 -21.21 -21.67 5.94
CA HIS A 6 -20.79 -20.38 6.51
C HIS A 6 -21.03 -19.20 5.56
N ARG A 7 -20.91 -19.42 4.24
CA ARG A 7 -21.20 -18.42 3.21
C ARG A 7 -22.68 -18.08 3.12
N ALA A 8 -23.58 -19.05 3.35
CA ALA A 8 -25.03 -18.83 3.36
C ALA A 8 -25.50 -18.05 4.60
N THR A 9 -24.90 -18.27 5.77
CA THR A 9 -25.29 -17.59 7.02
C THR A 9 -24.90 -16.11 7.04
N ILE A 10 -23.75 -15.75 6.45
CA ILE A 10 -23.35 -14.34 6.32
C ILE A 10 -24.25 -13.59 5.32
N LEU A 11 -24.67 -14.26 4.23
CA LEU A 11 -25.59 -13.66 3.25
C LEU A 11 -27.03 -13.55 3.77
N GLN A 12 -27.49 -14.47 4.62
CA GLN A 12 -28.85 -14.38 5.21
C GLN A 12 -29.04 -13.21 6.19
N GLY A 13 -27.97 -12.64 6.75
CA GLY A 13 -28.01 -11.41 7.54
C GLY A 13 -27.74 -10.12 6.74
N ALA A 14 -27.26 -10.25 5.50
CA ALA A 14 -26.84 -9.14 4.65
C ALA A 14 -27.99 -8.52 3.81
N ASP A 15 -29.14 -9.19 3.74
CA ASP A 15 -30.32 -8.74 2.98
C ASP A 15 -31.23 -7.74 3.73
N SER A 16 -30.84 -7.26 4.93
CA SER A 16 -31.58 -6.14 5.53
C SER A 16 -31.24 -4.84 4.75
N PRO A 17 -32.25 -4.12 4.22
CA PRO A 17 -32.02 -2.88 3.47
C PRO A 17 -31.19 -1.84 4.23
N GLY A 18 -31.19 -1.91 5.57
CA GLY A 18 -30.45 -1.00 6.44
C GLY A 18 -28.96 -1.28 6.50
N TYR A 19 -28.52 -2.54 6.49
CA TYR A 19 -27.10 -2.86 6.70
C TYR A 19 -26.24 -2.44 5.50
N ARG A 20 -26.71 -2.74 4.29
CA ARG A 20 -26.04 -2.32 3.05
C ARG A 20 -25.93 -0.79 2.95
N ALA A 21 -27.01 -0.08 3.25
CA ALA A 21 -27.03 1.39 3.22
C ALA A 21 -26.07 2.01 4.25
N ILE A 22 -25.93 1.42 5.43
CA ILE A 22 -24.96 1.88 6.45
C ILE A 22 -23.53 1.67 5.96
N VAL A 23 -23.24 0.51 5.36
CA VAL A 23 -21.91 0.18 4.83
C VAL A 23 -21.53 1.10 3.66
N GLU A 24 -22.45 1.34 2.72
CA GLU A 24 -22.27 2.30 1.63
C GLU A 24 -21.98 3.71 2.15
N ARG A 25 -22.73 4.16 3.17
CA ARG A 25 -22.52 5.48 3.80
C ARG A 25 -21.15 5.62 4.48
N ILE A 26 -20.70 4.59 5.18
CA ILE A 26 -19.41 4.59 5.87
C ILE A 26 -18.27 4.60 4.86
N SER A 27 -18.36 3.78 3.83
CA SER A 27 -17.35 3.77 2.76
C SER A 27 -17.32 5.09 2.00
N GLU A 28 -18.47 5.72 1.78
CA GLU A 28 -18.53 7.09 1.23
C GLU A 28 -17.77 8.10 2.08
N ILE A 29 -17.86 7.99 3.40
CA ILE A 29 -17.15 8.88 4.33
C ILE A 29 -15.65 8.63 4.34
N VAL A 30 -15.23 7.36 4.28
CA VAL A 30 -13.81 6.98 4.42
C VAL A 30 -13.05 7.03 3.10
N HIS A 31 -13.70 6.71 1.99
CA HIS A 31 -13.06 6.50 0.68
C HIS A 31 -13.69 7.32 -0.45
N GLY A 32 -14.70 8.15 -0.19
CA GLY A 32 -15.49 8.81 -1.24
C GLY A 32 -16.51 7.87 -1.90
N LYS A 33 -17.19 8.29 -2.98
CA LYS A 33 -18.21 7.45 -3.66
C LYS A 33 -17.63 6.13 -4.16
N VAL A 34 -17.89 5.05 -3.43
CA VAL A 34 -17.48 3.68 -3.77
C VAL A 34 -18.66 2.95 -4.40
N THR A 35 -18.51 2.53 -5.65
CA THR A 35 -19.52 1.73 -6.37
C THR A 35 -19.24 0.23 -6.31
N ASP A 36 -18.14 -0.18 -5.69
CA ASP A 36 -17.65 -1.56 -5.68
C ASP A 36 -18.00 -2.27 -4.36
N ILE A 37 -18.80 -3.33 -4.46
CA ILE A 37 -19.25 -4.17 -3.34
C ILE A 37 -18.05 -4.86 -2.66
N ASP A 38 -16.98 -5.15 -3.39
CA ASP A 38 -15.81 -5.80 -2.84
C ASP A 38 -15.02 -4.85 -1.93
N LEU A 39 -14.89 -3.58 -2.34
CA LEU A 39 -14.24 -2.54 -1.54
C LEU A 39 -15.02 -2.30 -0.23
N LEU A 40 -16.35 -2.23 -0.32
CA LEU A 40 -17.25 -2.11 0.83
C LEU A 40 -17.07 -3.25 1.84
N THR A 41 -16.91 -4.48 1.33
CA THR A 41 -16.73 -5.68 2.17
C THR A 41 -15.38 -5.68 2.89
N VAL A 42 -14.31 -5.27 2.19
CA VAL A 42 -12.96 -5.14 2.77
C VAL A 42 -12.92 -4.07 3.85
N THR A 43 -13.50 -2.89 3.61
CA THR A 43 -13.56 -1.80 4.58
C THR A 43 -14.31 -2.20 5.85
N VAL A 44 -15.46 -2.87 5.73
CA VAL A 44 -16.23 -3.33 6.90
C VAL A 44 -15.48 -4.40 7.69
N LYS A 45 -14.80 -5.33 7.01
CA LYS A 45 -13.97 -6.35 7.67
C LYS A 45 -12.84 -5.67 8.46
N SER A 46 -12.12 -4.74 7.84
CA SER A 46 -11.05 -3.97 8.48
C SER A 46 -11.55 -3.21 9.71
N MET A 47 -12.68 -2.52 9.60
CA MET A 47 -13.29 -1.81 10.74
C MET A 47 -13.71 -2.75 11.86
N LYS A 48 -14.28 -3.92 11.53
CA LYS A 48 -14.64 -4.94 12.52
C LYS A 48 -13.40 -5.45 13.25
N ASP A 49 -12.30 -5.70 12.53
CA ASP A 49 -11.05 -6.14 13.13
C ASP A 49 -10.48 -5.05 14.06
N ILE A 50 -10.46 -3.78 13.63
CA ILE A 50 -10.05 -2.64 14.46
C ILE A 50 -10.90 -2.55 15.74
N LEU A 51 -12.23 -2.64 15.62
CA LEU A 51 -13.16 -2.60 16.77
C LEU A 51 -13.00 -3.80 17.71
N GLN A 52 -12.52 -4.94 17.19
CA GLN A 52 -12.19 -6.12 17.97
C GLN A 52 -10.76 -6.08 18.55
N GLY A 53 -10.05 -4.96 18.39
CA GLY A 53 -8.65 -4.81 18.83
C GLY A 53 -7.66 -5.62 17.98
N LYS A 54 -8.08 -6.16 16.84
CA LYS A 54 -7.21 -6.76 15.83
C LYS A 54 -6.70 -5.65 14.92
N ASN A 55 -5.52 -5.14 15.24
CA ASN A 55 -4.76 -4.40 14.24
C ASN A 55 -4.19 -5.43 13.26
N SER A 56 -4.60 -5.33 11.99
CA SER A 56 -3.94 -6.09 10.93
C SER A 56 -2.47 -5.69 10.93
N SER A 57 -1.58 -6.67 11.09
CA SER A 57 -0.15 -6.37 11.13
C SER A 57 0.30 -5.90 9.75
N ARG A 58 1.27 -4.99 9.68
CA ARG A 58 1.86 -4.54 8.41
C ARG A 58 2.32 -5.72 7.53
N ASN A 59 2.70 -6.84 8.15
CA ASN A 59 3.10 -8.07 7.47
C ASN A 59 1.91 -8.85 6.88
N GLU A 60 0.75 -8.84 7.55
CA GLU A 60 -0.49 -9.44 7.03
C GLU A 60 -0.92 -8.68 5.78
N VAL A 61 -1.02 -7.35 5.86
CA VAL A 61 -1.34 -6.48 4.71
C VAL A 61 -0.37 -6.72 3.54
N ARG A 62 0.94 -6.83 3.82
CA ARG A 62 1.94 -7.13 2.79
C ARG A 62 1.73 -8.49 2.13
N THR A 63 1.38 -9.50 2.92
CA THR A 63 1.13 -10.86 2.43
C THR A 63 -0.13 -10.90 1.56
N GLU A 64 -1.24 -10.34 2.05
CA GLU A 64 -2.50 -10.26 1.29
C GLU A 64 -2.30 -9.51 -0.03
N HIS A 65 -1.56 -8.40 -0.01
CA HIS A 65 -1.22 -7.66 -1.22
C HIS A 65 -0.41 -8.50 -2.22
N ALA A 66 0.59 -9.25 -1.75
CA ALA A 66 1.40 -10.11 -2.62
C ALA A 66 0.56 -11.22 -3.27
N GLU A 67 -0.32 -11.86 -2.50
CA GLU A 67 -1.24 -12.89 -3.00
C GLU A 67 -2.20 -12.33 -4.07
N TRP A 68 -2.81 -11.18 -3.79
CA TRP A 68 -3.68 -10.50 -4.75
C TRP A 68 -2.92 -10.07 -6.02
N SER A 69 -1.72 -9.53 -5.87
CA SER A 69 -0.88 -9.09 -7.00
C SER A 69 -0.46 -10.27 -7.88
N ASP A 70 -0.14 -11.43 -7.29
CA ASP A 70 0.15 -12.65 -8.05
C ASP A 70 -1.08 -13.20 -8.77
N ALA A 71 -2.25 -13.19 -8.12
CA ALA A 71 -3.49 -13.63 -8.73
C ALA A 71 -3.93 -12.72 -9.90
N THR A 72 -3.71 -11.41 -9.77
CA THR A 72 -4.18 -10.41 -10.75
C THR A 72 -3.23 -10.27 -11.93
N PHE A 73 -1.92 -10.17 -11.66
CA PHE A 73 -0.93 -9.81 -12.67
C PHE A 73 -0.06 -10.99 -13.11
N GLY A 74 -0.11 -12.11 -12.39
CA GLY A 74 0.70 -13.29 -12.66
C GLY A 74 2.20 -13.06 -12.49
N ASN A 75 2.98 -13.85 -13.23
CA ASN A 75 4.44 -13.88 -13.14
C ASN A 75 5.11 -12.74 -13.94
N VAL A 76 5.00 -11.50 -13.43
CA VAL A 76 5.70 -10.32 -13.96
C VAL A 76 6.88 -9.91 -13.09
N GLY A 77 7.87 -9.27 -13.72
CA GLY A 77 9.07 -8.74 -13.04
C GLY A 77 8.87 -7.36 -12.39
N PRO A 78 9.91 -6.82 -11.74
CA PRO A 78 9.80 -5.61 -10.91
C PRO A 78 9.64 -4.29 -11.70
N ILE A 79 9.90 -4.31 -13.01
CA ILE A 79 9.93 -3.08 -13.84
C ILE A 79 8.57 -2.39 -13.92
N GLY A 80 7.48 -3.16 -13.99
CA GLY A 80 6.12 -2.62 -14.05
C GLY A 80 5.78 -1.78 -12.80
N PRO A 81 5.84 -2.38 -11.60
CA PRO A 81 5.64 -1.66 -10.34
C PRO A 81 6.55 -0.45 -10.17
N LEU A 82 7.83 -0.52 -10.58
CA LEU A 82 8.74 0.63 -10.49
C LEU A 82 8.35 1.80 -11.41
N LYS A 83 7.87 1.51 -12.62
CA LYS A 83 7.34 2.54 -13.52
C LYS A 83 6.06 3.16 -12.97
N HIS A 84 5.21 2.36 -12.34
CA HIS A 84 3.99 2.83 -11.70
C HIS A 84 4.32 3.69 -10.47
N LEU A 85 5.26 3.26 -9.64
CA LEU A 85 5.73 3.98 -8.46
C LEU A 85 6.17 5.41 -8.79
N SER A 86 6.75 5.63 -9.97
CA SER A 86 7.15 6.97 -10.41
C SER A 86 5.97 7.90 -10.67
N LYS A 87 4.80 7.37 -11.00
CA LYS A 87 3.55 8.14 -11.20
C LYS A 87 2.89 8.44 -9.86
N GLU A 88 2.73 7.43 -9.01
CA GLU A 88 2.15 7.60 -7.67
C GLU A 88 2.98 8.56 -6.80
N ALA A 89 4.30 8.59 -6.99
CA ALA A 89 5.14 9.58 -6.32
C ALA A 89 4.82 11.03 -6.75
N LEU A 90 4.35 11.25 -7.98
CA LEU A 90 3.91 12.57 -8.44
C LEU A 90 2.51 12.92 -7.93
N GLU A 91 1.62 11.92 -7.84
CA GLU A 91 0.26 12.06 -7.29
C GLU A 91 0.34 12.40 -5.78
N ALA A 92 1.11 11.64 -5.01
CA ALA A 92 1.44 11.96 -3.61
C ALA A 92 2.11 13.33 -3.42
N ALA A 93 2.94 13.78 -4.37
CA ALA A 93 3.57 15.09 -4.30
C ALA A 93 2.57 16.23 -4.57
N ALA A 94 1.56 16.00 -5.40
CA ALA A 94 0.48 16.95 -5.66
C ALA A 94 -0.50 17.04 -4.50
N GLU A 95 -0.81 15.90 -3.85
CA GLU A 95 -1.75 15.80 -2.74
C GLU A 95 -1.13 15.10 -1.52
N PRO A 96 -0.16 15.72 -0.83
CA PRO A 96 0.57 15.05 0.26
C PRO A 96 -0.29 14.70 1.49
N GLY A 97 -1.51 15.25 1.56
CA GLY A 97 -2.51 14.93 2.57
C GLY A 97 -3.38 13.71 2.24
N ASP A 98 -3.34 13.21 1.00
CA ASP A 98 -4.05 11.99 0.64
C ASP A 98 -3.24 10.76 1.04
N LEU A 99 -3.77 9.98 1.97
CA LEU A 99 -3.11 8.77 2.48
C LEU A 99 -3.15 7.61 1.47
N SER A 100 -4.08 7.58 0.51
CA SER A 100 -4.11 6.52 -0.52
C SER A 100 -2.82 6.53 -1.33
N GLU A 101 -2.39 7.71 -1.77
CA GLU A 101 -1.19 7.89 -2.59
C GLU A 101 0.07 7.36 -1.90
N TRP A 102 0.18 7.56 -0.58
CA TRP A 102 1.26 6.98 0.22
C TRP A 102 1.17 5.46 0.33
N ALA A 103 -0.05 4.92 0.41
CA ALA A 103 -0.27 3.47 0.41
C ALA A 103 0.11 2.85 -0.93
N ASP A 104 -0.20 3.49 -2.06
CA ASP A 104 0.18 3.03 -3.40
C ASP A 104 1.70 2.99 -3.57
N ILE A 105 2.42 4.03 -3.11
CA ILE A 105 3.89 4.02 -3.05
C ILE A 105 4.40 2.80 -2.27
N GLN A 106 3.79 2.50 -1.11
CA GLN A 106 4.23 1.40 -0.27
C GLN A 106 3.96 0.03 -0.90
N PHE A 107 2.79 -0.16 -1.51
CA PHE A 107 2.42 -1.38 -2.21
C PHE A 107 3.31 -1.64 -3.42
N LEU A 108 3.54 -0.63 -4.24
CA LEU A 108 4.38 -0.75 -5.44
C LEU A 108 5.85 -1.01 -5.09
N MET A 109 6.36 -0.41 -4.01
CA MET A 109 7.71 -0.71 -3.53
C MET A 109 7.84 -2.15 -3.04
N TRP A 110 6.88 -2.65 -2.25
CA TRP A 110 6.88 -4.05 -1.82
C TRP A 110 6.78 -5.02 -3.00
N ASP A 111 5.93 -4.73 -3.98
CA ASP A 111 5.76 -5.56 -5.16
C ASP A 111 7.03 -5.62 -6.00
N ALA A 112 7.69 -4.46 -6.20
CA ALA A 112 8.97 -4.40 -6.88
C ALA A 112 10.05 -5.20 -6.14
N GLN A 113 10.17 -5.07 -4.82
CA GLN A 113 11.15 -5.79 -4.02
C GLN A 113 10.97 -7.30 -4.11
N ARG A 114 9.76 -7.80 -3.85
CA ARG A 114 9.49 -9.24 -3.87
C ARG A 114 9.70 -9.84 -5.26
N ARG A 115 9.29 -9.14 -6.33
CA ARG A 115 9.46 -9.58 -7.72
C ARG A 115 10.93 -9.53 -8.18
N ALA A 116 11.76 -8.72 -7.52
CA ALA A 116 13.21 -8.72 -7.71
C ALA A 116 13.94 -9.77 -6.84
N GLY A 117 13.23 -10.52 -5.98
CA GLY A 117 13.83 -11.46 -5.05
C GLY A 117 14.62 -10.80 -3.91
N ILE A 118 14.33 -9.53 -3.59
CA ILE A 118 15.01 -8.79 -2.54
C ILE A 118 14.36 -9.11 -1.19
N SER A 119 15.14 -9.64 -0.26
CA SER A 119 14.67 -9.92 1.11
C SER A 119 14.68 -8.67 1.99
N ASP A 120 13.95 -8.74 3.11
CA ASP A 120 13.89 -7.65 4.09
C ASP A 120 15.28 -7.38 4.70
N GLU A 121 16.08 -8.42 4.93
CA GLU A 121 17.46 -8.30 5.42
C GLU A 121 18.35 -7.61 4.40
N GLN A 122 18.24 -7.97 3.11
CA GLN A 122 19.04 -7.37 2.04
C GLN A 122 18.74 -5.88 1.88
N ILE A 123 17.45 -5.48 1.81
CA ILE A 123 17.12 -4.07 1.70
C ILE A 123 17.50 -3.30 2.97
N THR A 124 17.30 -3.89 4.15
CA THR A 124 17.67 -3.24 5.42
C THR A 124 19.17 -2.97 5.48
N GLN A 125 20.01 -3.94 5.13
CA GLN A 125 21.46 -3.73 5.08
C GLN A 125 21.84 -2.66 4.04
N ALA A 126 21.24 -2.71 2.84
CA ALA A 126 21.48 -1.70 1.81
C ALA A 126 21.07 -0.28 2.27
N MET A 127 19.98 -0.16 3.06
CA MET A 127 19.56 1.11 3.65
C MET A 127 20.57 1.62 4.69
N VAL A 128 21.10 0.75 5.55
CA VAL A 128 22.14 1.09 6.54
C VAL A 128 23.40 1.61 5.85
N ASP A 129 23.90 0.86 4.86
CA ASP A 129 25.10 1.22 4.11
C ASP A 129 24.89 2.54 3.35
N LYS A 130 23.72 2.68 2.71
CA LYS A 130 23.39 3.89 1.95
C LYS A 130 23.24 5.11 2.86
N LEU A 131 22.69 4.95 4.06
CA LEU A 131 22.56 6.01 5.04
C LEU A 131 23.93 6.51 5.51
N ALA A 132 24.89 5.61 5.75
CA ALA A 132 26.26 5.98 6.10
C ALA A 132 26.92 6.81 4.99
N VAL A 133 26.80 6.38 3.73
CA VAL A 133 27.28 7.15 2.56
C VAL A 133 26.60 8.52 2.46
N ASN A 134 25.29 8.59 2.67
CA ASN A 134 24.53 9.84 2.59
C ASN A 134 24.94 10.84 3.68
N LYS A 135 25.22 10.38 4.91
CA LYS A 135 25.72 11.22 6.01
C LYS A 135 27.13 11.79 5.75
N ALA A 136 27.96 11.08 4.99
CA ALA A 136 29.31 11.52 4.65
C ALA A 136 29.37 12.52 3.46
N ARG A 137 28.24 12.75 2.77
CA ARG A 137 28.18 13.65 1.60
C ARG A 137 28.00 15.11 1.99
N LYS A 138 28.39 15.99 1.09
CA LYS A 138 28.01 17.41 1.13
C LYS A 138 26.68 17.62 0.42
N TRP A 139 25.79 18.35 1.06
CA TRP A 139 24.45 18.66 0.58
C TRP A 139 24.29 20.17 0.38
N PRO A 140 23.58 20.61 -0.67
CA PRO A 140 23.25 22.01 -0.84
C PRO A 140 22.21 22.46 0.19
N GLU A 141 22.07 23.78 0.32
CA GLU A 141 21.08 24.41 1.19
C GLU A 141 19.65 23.92 0.90
N PRO A 142 18.78 23.87 1.92
CA PRO A 142 17.36 23.61 1.75
C PRO A 142 16.62 24.50 0.77
N LYS A 143 15.89 23.84 -0.14
CA LYS A 143 14.80 24.45 -0.91
C LYS A 143 13.54 23.58 -0.77
N GLU A 144 12.44 24.23 -0.44
CA GLU A 144 11.14 23.58 -0.29
C GLU A 144 10.61 23.10 -1.65
N GLY A 145 9.98 21.93 -1.65
CA GLY A 145 9.37 21.33 -2.85
C GLY A 145 10.34 20.78 -3.90
N GLU A 146 11.66 20.81 -3.66
CA GLU A 146 12.67 20.52 -4.69
C GLU A 146 13.56 19.32 -4.32
N PRO A 147 13.89 18.44 -5.28
CA PRO A 147 14.78 17.32 -5.02
C PRO A 147 16.19 17.82 -4.73
N ARG A 148 16.83 17.19 -3.74
CA ARG A 148 18.22 17.51 -3.39
C ARG A 148 19.17 16.48 -3.96
N LEU A 149 20.08 16.96 -4.80
CA LEU A 149 21.17 16.16 -5.32
C LEU A 149 22.44 16.48 -4.51
N HIS A 150 23.16 15.44 -4.14
CA HIS A 150 24.47 15.58 -3.49
C HIS A 150 25.46 16.23 -4.45
N VAL A 151 26.38 17.03 -3.91
CA VAL A 151 27.45 17.62 -4.72
C VAL A 151 28.41 16.49 -5.13
N LYS A 152 28.55 16.28 -6.45
CA LYS A 152 29.58 15.37 -6.98
C LYS A 152 30.93 16.04 -6.78
N SER A 153 31.86 15.39 -6.09
CA SER A 153 33.27 15.79 -6.17
C SER A 153 33.73 15.52 -7.59
N THR A 154 34.07 16.56 -8.36
CA THR A 154 34.83 16.37 -9.60
C THR A 154 36.12 15.65 -9.24
N PRO A 155 36.46 14.50 -9.87
CA PRO A 155 37.78 13.93 -9.70
C PRO A 155 38.81 14.96 -10.17
N LEU A 156 39.87 15.18 -9.38
CA LEU A 156 41.07 15.90 -9.81
C LEU A 156 41.79 15.11 -10.92
#